data_AF-A0A136IJG2-F1
#
_entry.id   AF-A0A136IJG2-F1
#
_cell.length_a   1.000
_cell.length_b   1.000
_cell.length_c   1.000
_cell.angle_alpha   90.00
_cell.angle_beta   90.00
_cell.angle_gamma   90.00
#
_symmetry.space_group_name_H-M   'P 1'
#
loop_
_entity.id
_entity.type
_entity.pdbx_description
1 polymer ?
#
loop_
_entity_poly.entity_id
_entity_poly.type
_entity_poly.pdbx_seq_one_letter_code
_entity_poly.pdbx_strand_id
1 'polypeptide(L)'
;QLSLCKQKTLRSLLTHGEIVRALDKLYPFPGLWGGLHLGNIHRHLAIHCDEQIISYINHIETVWGRITNGHIQARGCADLHTVKFLQFKAPGVCETDRLSITKAMNSGNIFSLITNDRIRQRILINILSLKTVIPSIATFHENMKYFSIGAKILRNVFKFESTSTLARDPPSLLQQFCKRWQCTPSAMIEVGPNIVHSVPTTANARLAFIVLFIAALRQFDTLSAESPLQDHHRAGKT
;
A
#
# COMPACT_ATOMS: atom_id res chain seq x y z
N GLN A 1 -26.89 -10.35 -1.28
CA GLN A 1 -26.46 -11.21 -0.14
C GLN A 1 -24.97 -11.52 -0.26
N LEU A 2 -24.20 -11.42 0.84
CA LEU A 2 -22.78 -11.82 0.90
C LEU A 2 -22.66 -13.33 1.11
N SER A 3 -21.72 -14.01 0.41
CA SER A 3 -21.46 -15.43 0.64
C SER A 3 -20.91 -15.70 2.05
N LEU A 4 -21.10 -16.91 2.58
CA LEU A 4 -20.64 -17.29 3.93
C LEU A 4 -19.14 -17.03 4.13
N CYS A 5 -18.31 -17.30 3.11
CA CYS A 5 -16.88 -16.99 3.16
C CYS A 5 -16.63 -15.48 3.29
N LYS A 6 -17.31 -14.64 2.50
CA LYS A 6 -17.20 -13.18 2.61
C LYS A 6 -17.71 -12.65 3.96
N GLN A 7 -18.75 -13.26 4.53
CA GLN A 7 -19.24 -12.91 5.86
C GLN A 7 -18.21 -13.23 6.96
N LYS A 8 -17.56 -14.39 6.90
CA LYS A 8 -16.47 -14.76 7.82
C LYS A 8 -15.29 -13.79 7.71
N THR A 9 -14.86 -13.47 6.48
CA THR A 9 -13.79 -12.49 6.27
C THR A 9 -14.16 -11.11 6.79
N LEU A 10 -15.40 -10.66 6.55
CA LEU A 10 -15.86 -9.37 7.08
C LEU A 10 -15.87 -9.37 8.61
N ARG A 11 -16.40 -10.42 9.25
CA ARG A 11 -16.36 -10.54 10.72
C ARG A 11 -14.93 -10.50 11.25
N SER A 12 -14.01 -11.21 10.61
CA SER A 12 -12.59 -11.17 10.97
C SER A 12 -12.00 -9.78 10.78
N LEU A 13 -12.25 -9.09 9.66
CA LEU A 13 -11.78 -7.71 9.49
C LEU A 13 -12.30 -6.78 10.60
N LEU A 14 -13.57 -6.94 10.98
CA LEU A 14 -14.22 -6.14 12.01
C LEU A 14 -13.64 -6.36 13.41
N THR A 15 -12.90 -7.44 13.67
CA THR A 15 -12.17 -7.60 14.95
C THR A 15 -10.89 -6.77 15.00
N HIS A 16 -10.33 -6.32 13.86
CA HIS A 16 -9.15 -5.46 13.82
C HIS A 16 -9.55 -3.97 13.93
N GLY A 17 -9.85 -3.52 15.14
CA GLY A 17 -10.39 -2.18 15.39
C GLY A 17 -9.55 -1.02 14.83
N GLU A 18 -8.21 -1.12 14.84
CA GLU A 18 -7.33 -0.11 14.25
C GLU A 18 -7.39 -0.07 12.72
N ILE A 19 -7.48 -1.25 12.07
CA ILE A 19 -7.60 -1.35 10.60
C ILE A 19 -8.96 -0.81 10.15
N VAL A 20 -10.03 -1.16 10.85
CA VAL A 20 -11.37 -0.60 10.59
C VAL A 20 -11.34 0.91 10.71
N ARG A 21 -10.77 1.45 11.80
CA ARG A 21 -10.63 2.90 11.98
C ARG A 21 -9.80 3.56 10.88
N ALA A 22 -8.81 2.89 10.32
CA ALA A 22 -8.08 3.40 9.17
C ALA A 22 -8.94 3.39 7.89
N LEU A 23 -9.69 2.31 7.64
CA LEU A 23 -10.61 2.19 6.50
C LEU A 23 -11.74 3.23 6.54
N ASP A 24 -12.28 3.53 7.73
CA ASP A 24 -13.34 4.52 7.91
C ASP A 24 -12.90 5.91 7.42
N LYS A 25 -11.61 6.25 7.51
CA LYS A 25 -11.09 7.51 6.96
C LYS A 25 -11.19 7.61 5.44
N LEU A 26 -11.38 6.49 4.74
CA LEU A 26 -11.61 6.45 3.30
C LEU A 26 -13.08 6.66 2.91
N TYR A 27 -14.01 6.66 3.89
CA TYR A 27 -15.44 6.89 3.66
C TYR A 27 -15.76 8.14 2.82
N PRO A 28 -15.07 9.29 2.98
CA PRO A 28 -15.35 10.48 2.18
C PRO A 28 -15.07 10.35 0.66
N PHE A 29 -14.40 9.27 0.23
CA PHE A 29 -13.95 9.07 -1.15
C PHE A 29 -14.62 7.82 -1.75
N PRO A 30 -15.84 7.94 -2.31
CA PRO A 30 -16.67 6.80 -2.66
C PRO A 30 -16.01 5.86 -3.69
N GLY A 31 -15.24 6.40 -4.64
CA GLY A 31 -14.59 5.61 -5.69
C GLY A 31 -13.54 4.63 -5.18
N LEU A 32 -12.94 4.86 -4.00
CA LEU A 32 -11.91 3.97 -3.45
C LEU A 32 -12.47 2.60 -3.07
N TRP A 33 -13.72 2.58 -2.62
CA TRP A 33 -14.38 1.35 -2.16
C TRP A 33 -14.64 0.35 -3.29
N GLY A 34 -14.60 0.79 -4.55
CA GLY A 34 -14.67 -0.12 -5.71
C GLY A 34 -13.47 -1.06 -5.84
N GLY A 35 -12.37 -0.81 -5.11
CA GLY A 35 -11.22 -1.72 -5.04
C GLY A 35 -11.28 -2.73 -3.89
N LEU A 36 -12.29 -2.65 -3.01
CA LEU A 36 -12.36 -3.50 -1.82
C LEU A 36 -12.71 -4.95 -2.17
N HIS A 37 -11.71 -5.82 -2.15
CA HIS A 37 -11.89 -7.26 -2.39
C HIS A 37 -11.75 -8.06 -1.10
N LEU A 38 -12.87 -8.35 -0.43
CA LEU A 38 -12.90 -9.15 0.82
C LEU A 38 -12.15 -10.48 0.67
N GLY A 39 -12.21 -11.13 -0.49
CA GLY A 39 -11.49 -12.38 -0.76
C GLY A 39 -9.95 -12.27 -0.70
N ASN A 40 -9.38 -11.07 -0.74
CA ASN A 40 -7.94 -10.86 -0.57
C ASN A 40 -7.59 -10.38 0.84
N ILE A 41 -8.52 -9.69 1.51
CA ILE A 41 -8.27 -9.11 2.84
C ILE A 41 -7.91 -10.16 3.88
N HIS A 42 -8.59 -11.31 3.91
CA HIS A 42 -8.25 -12.35 4.90
C HIS A 42 -6.80 -12.83 4.74
N ARG A 43 -6.28 -12.92 3.51
CA ARG A 43 -4.89 -13.31 3.24
C ARG A 43 -3.93 -12.24 3.76
N HIS A 44 -4.29 -10.98 3.58
CA HIS A 44 -3.47 -9.86 4.05
C HIS A 44 -3.41 -9.78 5.58
N LEU A 45 -4.54 -9.99 6.26
CA LEU A 45 -4.60 -10.02 7.72
C LEU A 45 -3.82 -11.21 8.31
N ALA A 46 -3.81 -12.36 7.63
CA ALA A 46 -3.03 -13.52 8.05
C ALA A 46 -1.50 -13.30 7.99
N ILE A 47 -1.04 -12.21 7.37
CA ILE A 47 0.39 -11.83 7.37
C ILE A 47 0.77 -11.13 8.69
N HIS A 48 -0.16 -10.78 9.58
CA HIS A 48 0.10 -10.13 10.87
C HIS A 48 1.13 -8.99 10.78
N CYS A 49 0.91 -8.08 9.84
CA CYS A 49 1.70 -6.87 9.60
C CYS A 49 0.77 -5.65 9.67
N ASP A 50 -0.02 -5.59 10.73
CA ASP A 50 -1.13 -4.65 10.90
C ASP A 50 -0.65 -3.20 10.84
N GLU A 51 0.52 -2.88 11.39
CA GLU A 51 1.10 -1.54 11.34
C GLU A 51 1.37 -1.07 9.89
N GLN A 52 1.87 -1.96 9.03
CA GLN A 52 2.13 -1.63 7.63
C GLN A 52 0.83 -1.56 6.81
N ILE A 53 -0.14 -2.41 7.11
CA ILE A 53 -1.48 -2.34 6.50
C ILE A 53 -2.14 -0.99 6.84
N ILE A 54 -2.15 -0.62 8.12
CA ILE A 54 -2.69 0.66 8.60
C ILE A 54 -1.93 1.83 7.97
N SER A 55 -0.60 1.75 7.90
CA SER A 55 0.25 2.78 7.28
C SER A 55 -0.13 3.01 5.80
N TYR A 56 -0.34 1.94 5.02
CA TYR A 56 -0.75 2.06 3.62
C TYR A 56 -2.16 2.64 3.49
N ILE A 57 -3.12 2.23 4.33
CA ILE A 57 -4.49 2.76 4.30
C ILE A 57 -4.49 4.26 4.63
N ASN A 58 -3.73 4.68 5.64
CA ASN A 58 -3.56 6.10 5.94
C ASN A 58 -2.86 6.84 4.79
N HIS A 59 -1.91 6.21 4.09
CA HIS A 59 -1.29 6.80 2.91
C HIS A 59 -2.32 7.06 1.78
N ILE A 60 -3.28 6.15 1.58
CA ILE A 60 -4.39 6.38 0.65
C ILE A 60 -5.15 7.65 1.06
N GLU A 61 -5.58 7.74 2.32
CA GLU A 61 -6.31 8.91 2.83
C GLU A 61 -5.53 10.20 2.61
N THR A 62 -4.25 10.21 2.97
CA THR A 62 -3.40 11.40 2.89
C THR A 62 -3.23 11.87 1.44
N VAL A 63 -3.00 10.95 0.50
CA VAL A 63 -2.83 11.32 -0.92
C VAL A 63 -4.14 11.84 -1.50
N TRP A 64 -5.27 11.17 -1.24
CA TRP A 64 -6.57 11.65 -1.74
C TRP A 64 -7.00 12.95 -1.07
N GLY A 65 -6.70 13.14 0.22
CA GLY A 65 -6.89 14.41 0.91
C GLY A 65 -6.08 15.56 0.29
N ARG A 66 -4.84 15.28 -0.14
CA ARG A 66 -3.99 16.23 -0.89
C ARG A 66 -4.56 16.51 -2.28
N ILE A 67 -4.97 15.49 -3.03
CA ILE A 67 -5.59 15.64 -4.36
C ILE A 67 -6.78 16.61 -4.27
N THR A 68 -7.68 16.39 -3.30
CA THR A 68 -8.91 17.18 -3.15
C THR A 68 -8.71 18.46 -2.35
N ASN A 69 -7.48 18.77 -1.90
CA ASN A 69 -7.14 19.94 -1.08
C ASN A 69 -8.04 20.11 0.16
N GLY A 70 -8.46 19.01 0.79
CA GLY A 70 -9.39 19.05 1.93
C GLY A 70 -10.83 19.50 1.62
N HIS A 71 -11.18 19.86 0.39
CA HIS A 71 -12.54 20.27 0.04
C HIS A 71 -13.52 19.09 0.08
N ILE A 72 -14.50 19.16 0.98
CA ILE A 72 -15.50 18.08 1.20
C ILE A 72 -16.22 17.70 -0.10
N GLN A 73 -16.65 18.68 -0.89
CA GLN A 73 -17.31 18.42 -2.18
C GLN A 73 -16.39 17.66 -3.14
N ALA A 74 -15.12 18.05 -3.25
CA ALA A 74 -14.16 17.37 -4.12
C ALA A 74 -13.88 15.93 -3.67
N ARG A 75 -13.93 15.64 -2.36
CA ARG A 75 -13.82 14.27 -1.83
C ARG A 75 -14.98 13.40 -2.33
N GLY A 76 -16.21 13.89 -2.20
CA GLY A 76 -17.40 13.19 -2.69
C GLY A 76 -17.42 13.00 -4.22
N CYS A 77 -16.73 13.85 -4.97
CA CYS A 77 -16.60 13.75 -6.43
C CYS A 77 -15.50 12.79 -6.90
N ALA A 78 -14.71 12.19 -6.00
CA ALA A 78 -13.76 11.13 -6.34
C ALA A 78 -14.52 9.81 -6.59
N ASP A 79 -15.25 9.77 -7.70
CA ASP A 79 -16.08 8.63 -8.09
C ASP A 79 -15.25 7.43 -8.57
N LEU A 80 -15.94 6.31 -8.82
CA LEU A 80 -15.29 5.06 -9.22
C LEU A 80 -14.48 5.21 -10.52
N HIS A 81 -14.99 5.98 -11.48
CA HIS A 81 -14.32 6.20 -12.76
C HIS A 81 -13.02 6.98 -12.55
N THR A 82 -13.10 8.09 -11.83
CA THR A 82 -11.96 8.96 -11.47
C THR A 82 -10.89 8.17 -10.73
N VAL A 83 -11.25 7.41 -9.70
CA VAL A 83 -10.30 6.59 -8.94
C VAL A 83 -9.65 5.53 -9.83
N LYS A 84 -10.43 4.79 -10.63
CA LYS A 84 -9.90 3.76 -11.54
C LYS A 84 -8.94 4.33 -12.59
N PHE A 85 -9.22 5.53 -13.09
CA PHE A 85 -8.36 6.18 -14.07
C PHE A 85 -7.04 6.67 -13.45
N LEU A 86 -7.09 7.19 -12.22
CA LEU A 86 -5.93 7.79 -11.55
C LEU A 86 -5.04 6.77 -10.86
N GLN A 87 -5.60 5.71 -10.28
CA GLN A 87 -4.82 4.70 -9.56
C GLN A 87 -3.73 4.07 -10.46
N PHE A 88 -2.61 3.66 -9.86
CA PHE A 88 -1.42 3.15 -10.55
C PHE A 88 -0.61 4.17 -11.37
N LYS A 89 -1.07 5.42 -11.52
CA LYS A 89 -0.32 6.46 -12.24
C LYS A 89 0.68 7.18 -11.34
N ALA A 90 1.81 7.61 -11.90
CA ALA A 90 2.86 8.34 -11.18
C ALA A 90 3.17 9.70 -11.84
N PRO A 91 2.23 10.66 -11.82
CA PRO A 91 2.30 11.84 -12.68
C PRO A 91 3.42 12.84 -12.37
N GLY A 92 3.99 12.83 -11.17
CA GLY A 92 5.14 13.69 -10.85
C GLY A 92 6.47 13.19 -11.42
N VAL A 93 6.51 11.96 -11.95
CA VAL A 93 7.74 11.32 -12.46
C VAL A 93 7.57 10.64 -13.83
N CYS A 94 6.33 10.47 -14.31
CA CYS A 94 6.01 9.84 -15.60
C CYS A 94 5.26 10.83 -16.50
N GLU A 95 5.91 11.28 -17.58
CA GLU A 95 5.33 12.28 -18.50
C GLU A 95 4.07 11.74 -19.23
N THR A 96 4.07 10.47 -19.59
CA THR A 96 2.90 9.83 -20.23
C THR A 96 1.66 9.87 -19.32
N ASP A 97 1.83 9.56 -18.03
CA ASP A 97 0.75 9.64 -17.05
C ASP A 97 0.28 11.08 -16.86
N ARG A 98 1.23 12.02 -16.76
CA ARG A 98 0.96 13.45 -16.63
C ARG A 98 0.10 13.96 -17.79
N LEU A 99 0.51 13.71 -19.04
CA LEU A 99 -0.24 14.12 -20.23
C LEU A 99 -1.63 13.48 -20.28
N SER A 100 -1.72 12.18 -19.98
CA SER A 100 -2.99 11.44 -19.92
C SER A 100 -3.95 12.06 -18.90
N ILE A 101 -3.47 12.42 -17.70
CA ILE A 101 -4.27 13.03 -16.64
C ILE A 101 -4.71 14.44 -17.02
N THR A 102 -3.80 15.26 -17.55
CA THR A 102 -4.15 16.62 -18.01
C THR A 102 -5.24 16.57 -19.07
N LYS A 103 -5.13 15.68 -20.06
CA LYS A 103 -6.15 15.50 -21.09
C LYS A 103 -7.50 15.11 -20.49
N ALA A 104 -7.52 14.12 -19.60
CA ALA A 104 -8.75 13.65 -18.96
C ALA A 104 -9.41 14.71 -18.06
N MET A 105 -8.61 15.55 -17.39
CA MET A 105 -9.14 16.67 -16.61
C MET A 105 -9.75 17.74 -17.53
N ASN A 106 -9.04 18.11 -18.60
CA ASN A 106 -9.50 19.15 -19.52
C ASN A 106 -10.76 18.73 -20.30
N SER A 107 -10.91 17.45 -20.60
CA SER A 107 -12.11 16.92 -21.27
C SER A 107 -13.29 16.64 -20.33
N GLY A 108 -13.14 16.87 -19.02
CA GLY A 108 -14.21 16.58 -18.04
C GLY A 108 -14.39 15.10 -17.71
N ASN A 109 -13.49 14.21 -18.12
CA ASN A 109 -13.64 12.76 -17.90
C ASN A 109 -13.40 12.35 -16.45
N ILE A 110 -12.50 13.06 -15.75
CA ILE A 110 -12.26 12.87 -14.32
C ILE A 110 -12.75 14.06 -13.52
N PHE A 111 -13.21 13.79 -12.30
CA PHE A 111 -13.88 14.77 -11.45
C PHE A 111 -15.03 15.49 -12.19
N SER A 112 -15.79 14.76 -13.02
CA SER A 112 -16.82 15.31 -13.92
C SER A 112 -17.90 16.13 -13.18
N LEU A 113 -18.19 15.76 -11.94
CA LEU A 113 -19.17 16.43 -11.07
C LEU A 113 -18.71 17.80 -10.56
N ILE A 114 -17.44 18.17 -10.74
CA ILE A 114 -16.90 19.48 -10.35
C ILE A 114 -16.94 20.41 -11.56
N THR A 115 -17.85 21.38 -11.54
CA THR A 115 -18.02 22.39 -12.60
C THR A 115 -17.16 23.63 -12.41
N ASN A 116 -16.66 23.90 -11.20
CA ASN A 116 -15.85 25.08 -10.93
C ASN A 116 -14.41 24.90 -11.44
N ASP A 117 -14.05 25.63 -12.49
CA ASP A 117 -12.74 25.54 -13.15
C ASP A 117 -11.55 25.82 -12.22
N ARG A 118 -11.68 26.75 -11.27
CA ARG A 118 -10.60 27.05 -10.31
C ARG A 118 -10.32 25.85 -9.40
N ILE A 119 -11.37 25.15 -8.98
CA ILE A 119 -11.24 23.91 -8.17
C ILE A 119 -10.64 22.81 -9.03
N ARG A 120 -11.10 22.61 -10.27
CA ARG A 120 -10.54 21.62 -11.20
C ARG A 120 -9.05 21.84 -11.45
N GLN A 121 -8.66 23.08 -11.72
CA GLN A 121 -7.26 23.50 -11.91
C GLN A 121 -6.42 23.19 -10.67
N ARG A 122 -6.93 23.49 -9.47
CA ARG A 122 -6.23 23.18 -8.22
C ARG A 122 -6.04 21.67 -8.04
N ILE A 123 -7.08 20.88 -8.26
CA ILE A 123 -7.02 19.41 -8.19
C ILE A 123 -5.98 18.88 -9.19
N LEU A 124 -5.98 19.39 -10.42
CA LEU A 124 -5.00 19.00 -11.43
C LEU A 124 -3.57 19.27 -10.97
N ILE A 125 -3.28 20.49 -10.51
CA ILE A 125 -1.96 20.85 -9.99
C ILE A 125 -1.55 19.90 -8.85
N ASN A 126 -2.48 19.60 -7.94
CA ASN A 126 -2.21 18.72 -6.82
C ASN A 126 -1.87 17.31 -7.29
N ILE A 127 -2.64 16.73 -8.21
CA ILE A 127 -2.38 15.41 -8.80
C ILE A 127 -1.00 15.39 -9.47
N LEU A 128 -0.71 16.37 -10.32
CA LEU A 128 0.55 16.42 -11.08
C LEU A 128 1.78 16.66 -10.18
N SER A 129 1.59 17.17 -8.96
CA SER A 129 2.66 17.35 -7.97
C SER A 129 3.02 16.10 -7.16
N LEU A 130 2.29 14.99 -7.36
CA LEU A 130 2.51 13.77 -6.60
C LEU A 130 3.75 13.02 -7.10
N LYS A 131 4.77 12.90 -6.22
CA LYS A 131 6.00 12.13 -6.46
C LYS A 131 5.86 10.64 -6.13
N THR A 132 4.63 10.15 -6.05
CA THR A 132 4.30 8.76 -5.72
C THR A 132 3.26 8.25 -6.71
N VAL A 133 3.16 6.93 -6.82
CA VAL A 133 2.02 6.28 -7.47
C VAL A 133 0.75 6.68 -6.72
N ILE A 134 -0.30 7.10 -7.44
CA ILE A 134 -1.58 7.44 -6.83
C ILE A 134 -2.18 6.17 -6.20
N PRO A 135 -2.29 6.11 -4.86
CA PRO A 135 -2.67 4.90 -4.16
C PRO A 135 -4.20 4.74 -4.14
N SER A 136 -4.66 3.50 -4.08
CA SER A 136 -6.05 3.09 -3.87
C SER A 136 -6.09 1.74 -3.16
N ILE A 137 -7.29 1.27 -2.76
CA ILE A 137 -7.45 -0.08 -2.21
C ILE A 137 -7.02 -1.16 -3.23
N ALA A 138 -7.19 -0.90 -4.53
CA ALA A 138 -6.70 -1.79 -5.58
C ALA A 138 -5.16 -1.84 -5.60
N THR A 139 -4.48 -0.69 -5.54
CA THR A 139 -3.02 -0.66 -5.45
C THR A 139 -2.50 -1.32 -4.17
N PHE A 140 -3.23 -1.20 -3.06
CA PHE A 140 -2.91 -1.87 -1.80
C PHE A 140 -2.89 -3.39 -2.00
N HIS A 141 -3.91 -3.94 -2.65
CA HIS A 141 -3.96 -5.37 -2.93
C HIS A 141 -2.78 -5.85 -3.78
N GLU A 142 -2.37 -5.09 -4.80
CA GLU A 142 -1.21 -5.44 -5.64
C GLU A 142 0.11 -5.34 -4.85
N ASN A 143 0.31 -4.26 -4.10
CA ASN A 143 1.49 -4.09 -3.24
C ASN A 143 1.60 -5.19 -2.18
N MET A 144 0.47 -5.62 -1.61
CA MET A 144 0.46 -6.68 -0.60
C MET A 144 0.90 -8.04 -1.14
N LYS A 145 0.77 -8.31 -2.44
CA LYS A 145 1.30 -9.55 -3.05
C LYS A 145 2.82 -9.61 -2.88
N TYR A 146 3.51 -8.56 -3.28
CA TYR A 146 4.96 -8.43 -3.12
C TYR A 146 5.38 -8.34 -1.65
N PHE A 147 4.66 -7.53 -0.87
CA PHE A 147 4.95 -7.37 0.56
C PHE A 147 4.90 -8.70 1.31
N SER A 148 3.95 -9.57 0.97
CA SER A 148 3.82 -10.89 1.61
C SER A 148 5.06 -11.77 1.46
N ILE A 149 5.81 -11.64 0.37
CA ILE A 149 7.05 -12.38 0.11
C ILE A 149 8.10 -11.97 1.15
N GLY A 150 8.36 -10.66 1.28
CA GLY A 150 9.31 -10.13 2.26
C GLY A 150 8.95 -10.51 3.70
N ALA A 151 7.66 -10.42 4.05
CA ALA A 151 7.18 -10.80 5.38
C ALA A 151 7.42 -12.30 5.68
N LYS A 152 7.18 -13.19 4.70
CA LYS A 152 7.46 -14.63 4.84
C LYS A 152 8.95 -14.92 4.98
N ILE A 153 9.80 -14.27 4.18
CA ILE A 153 11.26 -14.41 4.27
C ILE A 153 11.73 -14.03 5.68
N LEU A 154 11.33 -12.85 6.18
CA LEU A 154 11.74 -12.40 7.51
C LEU A 154 11.27 -13.35 8.61
N ARG A 155 10.03 -13.86 8.55
CA ARG A 155 9.54 -14.88 9.50
C ARG A 155 10.43 -16.12 9.51
N ASN A 156 10.79 -16.61 8.33
CA ASN A 156 11.59 -17.82 8.17
C ASN A 156 13.04 -17.65 8.61
N VAL A 157 13.65 -16.50 8.29
CA VAL A 157 15.05 -16.19 8.64
C VAL A 157 15.20 -16.01 10.15
N PHE A 158 14.33 -15.20 10.76
CA PHE A 158 14.42 -14.90 12.19
C PHE A 158 13.74 -15.93 13.09
N LYS A 159 13.12 -16.98 12.52
CA LYS A 159 12.34 -17.98 13.26
C LYS A 159 11.35 -17.30 14.21
N PHE A 160 10.59 -16.36 13.65
CA PHE A 160 9.50 -15.73 14.38
C PHE A 160 8.38 -16.75 14.56
N GLU A 161 7.65 -16.64 15.68
CA GLU A 161 6.59 -17.58 15.98
C GLU A 161 5.47 -17.41 14.95
N SER A 162 5.03 -18.53 14.40
CA SER A 162 3.77 -18.59 13.66
C SER A 162 2.67 -18.20 14.62
N THR A 163 2.09 -17.04 14.38
CA THR A 163 0.99 -16.50 15.17
C THR A 163 -0.21 -17.42 15.01
N SER A 164 -0.57 -18.16 16.07
CA SER A 164 -1.74 -19.02 16.03
C SER A 164 -2.98 -18.13 15.86
N THR A 165 -3.90 -18.56 15.00
CA THR A 165 -5.19 -17.86 14.79
C THR A 165 -6.12 -17.94 16.01
N LEU A 166 -5.70 -18.65 17.07
CA LEU A 166 -6.43 -18.82 18.33
C LEU A 166 -6.00 -17.82 19.41
N ALA A 167 -4.85 -17.15 19.25
CA ALA A 167 -4.46 -16.08 20.15
C ALA A 167 -5.40 -14.88 19.96
N ARG A 168 -5.90 -14.30 21.05
CA ARG A 168 -6.86 -13.19 21.02
C ARG A 168 -6.30 -11.92 20.36
N ASP A 169 -4.98 -11.76 20.39
CA ASP A 169 -4.24 -10.68 19.72
C ASP A 169 -2.76 -11.10 19.55
N PRO A 170 -2.42 -11.85 18.47
CA PRO A 170 -1.06 -12.32 18.28
C PRO A 170 -0.12 -11.16 17.87
N PRO A 171 1.14 -11.16 18.35
CA PRO A 171 2.06 -10.06 18.07
C PRO A 171 2.41 -9.96 16.58
N SER A 172 2.37 -8.73 16.05
CA SER A 172 2.72 -8.45 14.67
C SER A 172 4.18 -8.79 14.37
N LEU A 173 4.53 -8.93 13.08
CA LEU A 173 5.90 -9.18 12.65
C LEU A 173 6.87 -8.10 13.18
N LEU A 174 6.44 -6.83 13.14
CA LEU A 174 7.23 -5.72 13.65
C LEU A 174 7.36 -5.77 15.18
N GLN A 175 6.31 -6.12 15.90
CA GLN A 175 6.36 -6.26 17.36
C GLN A 175 7.31 -7.39 17.79
N GLN A 176 7.26 -8.53 17.12
CA GLN A 176 8.19 -9.64 17.36
C GLN A 176 9.64 -9.23 17.07
N PHE A 177 9.87 -8.49 15.98
CA PHE A 177 11.19 -7.93 15.65
C PHE A 177 11.68 -6.96 16.73
N CYS A 178 10.87 -5.96 17.08
CA CYS A 178 11.21 -4.95 18.09
C CYS A 178 11.54 -5.58 19.45
N LYS A 179 10.86 -6.65 19.86
CA LYS A 179 11.14 -7.37 21.11
C LYS A 179 12.52 -8.02 21.13
N ARG A 180 13.02 -8.46 19.97
CA ARG A 180 14.34 -9.10 19.82
C ARG A 180 15.44 -8.11 19.44
N TRP A 181 15.09 -6.90 19.02
CA TRP A 181 16.06 -5.89 18.59
C TRP A 181 16.91 -5.40 19.76
N GLN A 182 18.22 -5.33 19.53
CA GLN A 182 19.18 -4.74 20.45
C GLN A 182 19.80 -3.51 19.79
N CYS A 183 19.84 -2.39 20.52
CA CYS A 183 20.41 -1.15 20.01
C CYS A 183 21.90 -1.34 19.71
N THR A 184 22.32 -1.02 18.50
CA THR A 184 23.72 -1.02 18.09
C THR A 184 24.22 0.43 18.01
N PRO A 185 25.39 0.75 18.62
CA PRO A 185 25.92 2.12 18.63
C PRO A 185 26.25 2.67 17.24
N SER A 186 26.58 1.79 16.31
CA SER A 186 26.82 2.08 14.90
C SER A 186 26.05 1.10 14.04
N ALA A 187 25.31 1.58 13.06
CA ALA A 187 24.59 0.74 12.11
C ALA A 187 25.15 0.88 10.70
N MET A 188 25.34 -0.26 10.04
CA MET A 188 25.67 -0.32 8.62
C MET A 188 24.38 -0.59 7.85
N ILE A 189 24.08 0.21 6.83
CA ILE A 189 22.91 0.02 5.96
C ILE A 189 23.40 -0.33 4.55
N GLU A 190 22.87 -1.40 3.98
CA GLU A 190 23.10 -1.74 2.58
C GLU A 190 22.28 -0.84 1.67
N VAL A 191 22.95 0.01 0.87
CA VAL A 191 22.29 0.94 -0.08
C VAL A 191 22.31 0.43 -1.51
N GLY A 192 23.09 -0.61 -1.79
CA GLY A 192 23.20 -1.27 -3.09
C GLY A 192 23.87 -2.64 -2.95
N PRO A 193 23.92 -3.45 -4.02
CA PRO A 193 24.49 -4.79 -3.94
C PRO A 193 25.92 -4.76 -3.39
N ASN A 194 26.13 -5.32 -2.19
CA ASN A 194 27.40 -5.33 -1.46
C ASN A 194 27.96 -3.93 -1.10
N ILE A 195 27.14 -2.88 -1.14
CA ILE A 195 27.52 -1.51 -0.76
C ILE A 195 26.87 -1.17 0.57
N VAL A 196 27.68 -1.01 1.61
CA VAL A 196 27.24 -0.67 2.96
C VAL A 196 27.73 0.71 3.38
N HIS A 197 26.86 1.51 4.00
CA HIS A 197 27.18 2.82 4.54
C HIS A 197 27.02 2.82 6.06
N SER A 198 28.02 3.37 6.75
CA SER A 198 27.92 3.65 8.19
C SER A 198 27.00 4.84 8.41
N VAL A 199 25.99 4.65 9.25
CA VAL A 199 25.11 5.72 9.68
C VAL A 199 25.51 6.13 11.10
N PRO A 200 25.86 7.40 11.35
CA PRO A 200 26.31 7.87 12.67
C PRO A 200 25.19 7.96 13.71
N THR A 201 23.97 7.52 13.38
CA THR A 201 22.82 7.52 14.30
C THR A 201 22.56 6.12 14.84
N THR A 202 22.08 6.04 16.08
CA THR A 202 21.58 4.79 16.66
C THR A 202 20.42 4.27 15.80
N ALA A 203 20.58 3.07 15.24
CA ALA A 203 19.51 2.46 14.45
C ALA A 203 18.35 2.09 15.38
N ASN A 204 17.22 2.77 15.21
CA ASN A 204 15.98 2.36 15.84
C ASN A 204 15.45 1.07 15.17
N ALA A 205 14.71 0.26 15.93
CA ALA A 205 14.22 -1.03 15.46
C ALA A 205 13.37 -0.94 14.17
N ARG A 206 12.62 0.15 13.99
CA ARG A 206 11.79 0.34 12.80
C ARG A 206 12.64 0.54 11.54
N LEU A 207 13.69 1.34 11.62
CA LEU A 207 14.62 1.54 10.51
C LEU A 207 15.31 0.23 10.14
N ALA A 208 15.81 -0.51 11.14
CA ALA A 208 16.42 -1.81 10.92
C ALA A 208 15.44 -2.81 10.26
N PHE A 209 14.19 -2.84 10.74
CA PHE A 209 13.14 -3.65 10.14
C PHE A 209 12.91 -3.30 8.66
N ILE A 210 12.82 -2.01 8.31
CA ILE A 210 12.62 -1.56 6.93
C ILE A 210 13.79 -1.99 6.04
N VAL A 211 15.04 -1.78 6.50
CA VAL A 211 16.25 -2.16 5.74
C VAL A 211 16.28 -3.66 5.49
N LEU A 212 16.02 -4.47 6.51
CA LEU A 212 15.95 -5.93 6.38
C LEU A 212 14.82 -6.37 5.47
N PHE A 213 13.68 -5.69 5.50
CA PHE A 213 12.56 -5.99 4.61
C PHE A 213 12.92 -5.71 3.14
N ILE A 214 13.60 -4.58 2.87
CA ILE A 214 14.07 -4.23 1.53
C ILE A 214 15.13 -5.25 1.07
N ALA A 215 16.05 -5.65 1.95
CA ALA A 215 17.05 -6.68 1.63
C ALA A 215 16.38 -8.02 1.31
N ALA A 216 15.38 -8.44 2.10
CA ALA A 216 14.60 -9.64 1.86
C ALA A 216 13.88 -9.61 0.50
N LEU A 217 13.31 -8.46 0.12
CA LEU A 217 12.68 -8.29 -1.19
C LEU A 217 13.70 -8.22 -2.33
N ARG A 218 14.92 -7.74 -2.10
CA ARG A 218 15.98 -7.68 -3.12
C ARG A 218 16.55 -9.07 -3.43
N GLN A 219 16.64 -9.93 -2.41
CA GLN A 219 17.21 -11.27 -2.48
C GLN A 219 16.13 -12.36 -2.46
N PHE A 220 14.90 -12.04 -2.87
CA PHE A 220 13.75 -12.95 -2.73
C PHE A 220 13.94 -14.26 -3.52
N ASP A 221 14.68 -14.21 -4.62
CA ASP A 221 15.01 -15.34 -5.49
C ASP A 221 15.89 -16.39 -4.79
N THR A 222 16.76 -15.94 -3.90
CA THR A 222 17.64 -16.83 -3.10
C THR A 222 17.03 -17.19 -1.75
N LEU A 223 16.22 -16.31 -1.16
CA LEU A 223 15.65 -16.45 0.18
C LEU A 223 14.24 -17.03 0.22
N SER A 224 13.58 -17.21 -0.94
CA SER A 224 12.22 -17.74 -1.06
C SER A 224 12.13 -18.74 -2.21
N ALA A 225 11.25 -19.74 -2.05
CA ALA A 225 10.85 -20.63 -3.14
C ALA A 225 9.67 -20.07 -3.96
N GLU A 226 9.17 -18.88 -3.62
CA GLU A 226 8.09 -18.25 -4.40
C GLU A 226 8.60 -17.78 -5.75
N SER A 227 7.98 -18.29 -6.82
CA SER A 227 8.18 -17.81 -8.19
C SER A 227 7.16 -16.71 -8.47
N PRO A 228 7.56 -15.43 -8.59
CA PRO A 228 6.65 -14.36 -8.98
C PRO A 228 6.00 -14.68 -10.32
N LEU A 229 4.79 -14.19 -10.54
CA LEU A 229 4.16 -14.25 -11.85
C LEU A 229 5.09 -13.60 -12.88
N GLN A 230 5.61 -14.40 -13.81
CA GLN A 230 6.38 -13.91 -14.93
C GLN A 230 5.41 -13.24 -15.91
N ASP A 231 5.81 -12.11 -16.49
CA ASP A 231 5.07 -11.52 -17.60
C ASP A 231 5.03 -12.55 -18.73
N HIS A 232 3.85 -13.13 -18.97
CA HIS A 232 3.64 -13.92 -20.16
C HIS A 232 3.71 -12.98 -21.36
N HIS A 233 4.90 -12.83 -21.94
CA HIS A 233 5.02 -12.43 -23.32
C HIS A 233 4.18 -13.42 -24.14
N ARG A 234 3.00 -12.98 -24.59
CA ARG A 234 2.36 -13.55 -25.77
C ARG A 234 3.32 -13.28 -26.93
N ALA A 235 4.31 -14.15 -27.09
CA ALA A 235 4.99 -14.31 -28.37
C ALA A 235 3.89 -14.74 -29.35
N GLY A 236 3.56 -13.83 -30.26
CA GLY A 236 2.70 -14.15 -31.39
C GLY A 236 3.31 -15.35 -32.10
N LYS A 237 2.53 -16.41 -32.23
CA LYS A 237 2.79 -17.42 -33.24
C LYS A 237 2.52 -16.75 -34.59
N THR A 238 3.59 -16.38 -35.28
CA THR A 238 3.62 -16.27 -36.75
C THR A 238 3.31 -17.62 -37.36
#